data_AF-A0AAV6J711-F1
#
_entry.id   AF-A0AAV6J711-F1
#
_cell.length_a   1.000
_cell.length_b   1.000
_cell.length_c   1.000
_cell.angle_alpha   90.00
_cell.angle_beta   90.00
_cell.angle_gamma   90.00
#
_symmetry.space_group_name_H-M   'P 1'
#
loop_
_entity.id
_entity.type
_entity.pdbx_description
1 polymer ?
#
loop_
_entity_poly.entity_id
_entity_poly.type
_entity_poly.pdbx_seq_one_letter_code
_entity_poly.pdbx_strand_id
1 'polypeptide(L)'
;MTIGEMFPFFEGMVFEYEVDAAFEDMERGKAYLFKGKECAHIAYNSRVPNLKSTYAITKAFPCLEGTVFYNGIETTFASYYANATYLFKEKSYVLLDFEPKTESSFIIVGVSEITRN
;
A
#
# COMPACT_ATOMS: atom_id res chain seq x y z
N MET A 1 7.10 -16.56 -14.85
CA MET A 1 6.67 -16.34 -13.47
C MET A 1 6.04 -14.96 -13.38
N THR A 2 4.73 -14.90 -13.57
CA THR A 2 3.91 -13.71 -13.30
C THR A 2 3.62 -13.64 -11.80
N ILE A 3 3.08 -12.51 -11.35
CA ILE A 3 2.59 -12.39 -9.98
C ILE A 3 1.40 -13.32 -9.78
N GLY A 4 0.53 -13.48 -10.79
CA GLY A 4 -0.57 -14.45 -10.80
C GLY A 4 -0.12 -15.90 -10.63
N GLU A 5 1.04 -16.31 -11.17
CA GLU A 5 1.58 -17.65 -10.96
C GLU A 5 2.01 -17.89 -9.49
N MET A 6 2.47 -16.85 -8.78
CA MET A 6 2.85 -16.92 -7.36
C MET A 6 1.64 -16.73 -6.43
N PHE A 7 0.73 -15.84 -6.82
CA PHE A 7 -0.48 -15.46 -6.10
C PHE A 7 -1.70 -15.61 -7.02
N PRO A 8 -2.24 -16.84 -7.17
CA PRO A 8 -3.31 -17.12 -8.14
C PRO A 8 -4.58 -16.28 -7.97
N PHE A 9 -4.82 -15.74 -6.78
CA PHE A 9 -5.93 -14.81 -6.53
C PHE A 9 -5.81 -13.47 -7.27
N PHE A 10 -4.68 -13.18 -7.92
CA PHE A 10 -4.51 -12.02 -8.78
C PHE A 10 -4.75 -12.30 -10.28
N GLU A 11 -5.06 -13.53 -10.69
CA GLU A 11 -5.39 -13.84 -12.08
C GLU A 11 -6.60 -13.01 -12.56
N GLY A 12 -6.45 -12.32 -13.70
CA GLY A 12 -7.44 -11.42 -14.25
C GLY A 12 -7.55 -10.06 -13.55
N MET A 13 -6.71 -9.77 -12.54
CA MET A 13 -6.68 -8.50 -11.83
C MET A 13 -5.56 -7.59 -12.33
N VAL A 14 -5.63 -6.30 -11.99
CA VAL A 14 -4.58 -5.32 -12.33
C VAL A 14 -3.20 -5.68 -11.77
N PHE A 15 -3.16 -6.51 -10.71
CA PHE A 15 -1.96 -6.96 -10.00
C PHE A 15 -1.30 -8.21 -10.61
N GLU A 16 -1.89 -8.84 -11.64
CA GLU A 16 -1.42 -10.14 -12.16
C GLU A 16 0.03 -10.12 -12.67
N TYR A 17 0.44 -8.98 -13.24
CA TYR A 17 1.74 -8.83 -13.91
C TYR A 17 2.69 -7.87 -13.21
N GLU A 18 2.16 -6.88 -12.50
CA GLU A 18 2.96 -5.79 -11.93
C GLU A 18 2.28 -5.18 -10.71
N VAL A 19 3.11 -4.69 -9.79
CA VAL A 19 2.73 -3.91 -8.60
C VAL A 19 3.63 -2.68 -8.59
N ASP A 20 3.06 -1.51 -8.36
CA ASP A 20 3.82 -0.25 -8.32
C ASP A 20 4.58 -0.13 -6.99
N ALA A 21 3.91 -0.46 -5.89
CA ALA A 21 4.46 -0.33 -4.54
C ALA A 21 3.81 -1.34 -3.58
N ALA A 22 4.51 -1.72 -2.50
CA ALA A 22 3.95 -2.53 -1.43
C ALA A 22 4.62 -2.28 -0.08
N PHE A 23 3.88 -2.36 1.02
CA PHE A 23 4.42 -2.36 2.38
C PHE A 23 3.82 -3.51 3.22
N GLU A 24 4.60 -3.99 4.19
CA GLU A 24 4.14 -4.99 5.16
C GLU A 24 3.16 -4.33 6.15
N ASP A 25 2.01 -4.97 6.34
CA ASP A 25 1.06 -4.63 7.39
C ASP A 25 1.71 -4.85 8.77
N MET A 26 1.26 -4.11 9.78
CA MET A 26 1.69 -4.29 11.17
C MET A 26 1.39 -5.71 11.69
N GLU A 27 0.34 -6.36 11.18
CA GLU A 27 0.14 -7.78 11.36
C GLU A 27 1.03 -8.57 10.38
N ARG A 28 2.14 -9.09 10.92
CA ARG A 28 3.14 -9.88 10.18
C ARG A 28 2.49 -10.89 9.24
N GLY A 29 3.01 -10.95 8.01
CA GLY A 29 2.50 -11.88 7.02
C GLY A 29 1.31 -11.36 6.21
N LYS A 30 0.95 -10.09 6.39
CA LYS A 30 0.02 -9.35 5.57
C LYS A 30 0.70 -8.15 4.91
N ALA A 31 0.16 -7.71 3.79
CA ALA A 31 0.72 -6.60 3.03
C ALA A 31 -0.37 -5.84 2.27
N TYR A 32 -0.10 -4.55 2.06
CA TYR A 32 -0.83 -3.71 1.13
C TYR A 32 0.00 -3.56 -0.15
N LEU A 33 -0.64 -3.81 -1.29
CA LEU A 33 -0.06 -3.70 -2.62
C LEU A 33 -0.82 -2.65 -3.42
N PHE A 34 -0.12 -1.88 -4.24
CA PHE A 34 -0.68 -0.77 -5.01
C PHE A 34 -0.43 -0.96 -6.50
N LYS A 35 -1.44 -0.68 -7.32
CA LYS A 35 -1.33 -0.63 -8.78
C LYS A 35 -2.29 0.41 -9.34
N GLY A 36 -1.74 1.47 -9.94
CA GLY A 36 -2.52 2.63 -10.36
C GLY A 36 -3.32 3.17 -9.19
N LYS A 37 -4.65 3.25 -9.33
CA LYS A 37 -5.56 3.73 -8.27
C LYS A 37 -6.05 2.66 -7.32
N GLU A 38 -5.64 1.41 -7.54
CA GLU A 38 -6.13 0.25 -6.80
C GLU A 38 -5.14 -0.18 -5.73
N CYS A 39 -5.70 -0.76 -4.68
CA CYS A 39 -5.00 -1.31 -3.55
C CYS A 39 -5.54 -2.70 -3.24
N ALA A 40 -4.64 -3.65 -2.96
CA ALA A 40 -4.97 -4.98 -2.49
C ALA A 40 -4.38 -5.21 -1.10
N HIS A 41 -5.18 -5.74 -0.18
CA HIS A 41 -4.72 -6.25 1.11
C HIS A 41 -4.66 -7.78 1.03
N ILE A 42 -3.49 -8.35 1.28
CA ILE A 42 -3.25 -9.79 1.19
C ILE A 42 -2.72 -10.36 2.49
N ALA A 43 -2.91 -11.66 2.71
CA ALA A 43 -2.18 -12.45 3.70
C ALA A 43 -1.24 -13.43 2.98
N TYR A 44 0.03 -13.07 2.84
CA TYR A 44 1.03 -13.86 2.11
C TYR A 44 1.69 -14.95 2.95
N ASN A 45 1.76 -14.81 4.28
CA ASN A 45 2.36 -15.80 5.17
C ASN A 45 1.30 -16.69 5.86
N SER A 46 0.21 -16.98 5.17
CA SER A 46 -0.81 -17.92 5.63
C SER A 46 -0.58 -19.29 4.98
N ARG A 47 -1.16 -20.36 5.55
CA ARG A 47 -1.03 -21.74 4.98
C ARG A 47 -1.36 -21.79 3.49
N VAL A 48 -2.33 -20.96 3.07
CA VAL A 48 -2.66 -20.71 1.67
C VAL A 48 -2.77 -19.19 1.50
N PRO A 49 -1.83 -18.54 0.79
CA PRO A 49 -1.90 -17.11 0.50
C PRO A 49 -3.27 -16.72 -0.03
N ASN A 50 -3.84 -15.63 0.50
CA ASN A 50 -5.17 -15.19 0.10
C ASN A 50 -5.29 -13.67 0.02
N LEU A 51 -6.17 -13.25 -0.87
CA LEU A 51 -6.66 -11.88 -0.96
C LEU A 51 -7.68 -11.63 0.17
N LYS A 52 -7.43 -10.61 0.99
CA LYS A 52 -8.39 -10.16 2.01
C LYS A 52 -9.41 -9.22 1.41
N SER A 53 -8.94 -8.26 0.61
CA SER A 53 -9.79 -7.25 0.00
C SER A 53 -9.07 -6.46 -1.08
N THR A 54 -9.84 -5.82 -1.95
CA THR A 54 -9.39 -4.86 -2.95
C THR A 54 -10.23 -3.59 -2.87
N TYR A 55 -9.57 -2.45 -3.01
CA TYR A 55 -10.19 -1.13 -2.88
C TYR A 55 -9.55 -0.14 -3.86
N ALA A 56 -10.22 0.99 -4.07
CA ALA A 56 -9.51 2.20 -4.47
C ALA A 56 -8.60 2.66 -3.32
N ILE A 57 -7.46 3.30 -3.63
CA ILE A 57 -6.52 3.81 -2.62
C ILE A 57 -7.23 4.70 -1.60
N THR A 58 -8.08 5.63 -2.04
CA THR A 58 -8.81 6.55 -1.15
C THR A 58 -9.88 5.88 -0.31
N LYS A 59 -10.30 4.65 -0.65
CA LYS A 59 -11.20 3.87 0.20
C LYS A 59 -10.44 3.15 1.31
N ALA A 60 -9.24 2.62 1.01
CA ALA A 60 -8.37 2.00 2.00
C ALA A 60 -7.68 3.04 2.90
N PHE A 61 -7.34 4.20 2.34
CA PHE A 61 -6.63 5.30 3.01
C PHE A 61 -7.34 6.63 2.73
N PRO A 62 -8.47 6.93 3.39
CA PRO A 62 -9.24 8.15 3.16
C PRO A 62 -8.42 9.44 3.33
N CYS A 63 -7.39 9.43 4.17
CA CYS A 63 -6.51 10.58 4.37
C CYS A 63 -5.70 10.98 3.12
N LEU A 64 -5.60 10.11 2.10
CA LEU A 64 -4.90 10.40 0.85
C LEU A 64 -5.78 11.12 -0.18
N GLU A 65 -7.09 11.26 0.09
CA GLU A 65 -7.99 12.03 -0.78
C GLU A 65 -7.52 13.48 -0.90
N GLY A 66 -7.52 14.02 -2.13
CA GLY A 66 -7.04 15.37 -2.43
C GLY A 66 -5.52 15.55 -2.43
N THR A 67 -4.74 14.51 -2.13
CA THR A 67 -3.27 14.52 -2.24
C THR A 67 -2.82 13.98 -3.59
N VAL A 68 -1.53 14.10 -3.95
CA VAL A 68 -0.96 13.49 -5.17
C VAL A 68 -1.04 11.94 -5.18
N PHE A 69 -1.19 11.32 -4.01
CA PHE A 69 -1.19 9.87 -3.81
C PHE A 69 -2.55 9.21 -4.07
N TYR A 70 -3.63 9.99 -4.23
CA TYR A 70 -4.99 9.47 -4.40
C TYR A 70 -5.16 8.51 -5.59
N ASN A 71 -4.29 8.62 -6.59
CA ASN A 71 -4.34 7.88 -7.85
C ASN A 71 -3.00 7.17 -8.14
N GLY A 72 -2.34 6.68 -7.10
CA GLY A 72 -1.17 5.80 -7.20
C GLY A 72 0.01 6.22 -6.36
N ILE A 73 0.88 5.26 -6.11
CA ILE A 73 2.06 5.33 -5.23
C ILE A 73 3.19 4.64 -5.99
N GLU A 74 4.35 5.30 -6.14
CA GLU A 74 5.47 4.78 -6.94
C GLU A 74 6.42 3.91 -6.11
N THR A 75 6.54 4.20 -4.81
CA THR A 75 7.27 3.35 -3.88
C THR A 75 6.83 3.62 -2.45
N THR A 76 7.08 2.67 -1.55
CA THR A 76 6.69 2.74 -0.14
C THR A 76 7.54 1.80 0.69
N PHE A 77 7.65 2.09 1.99
CA PHE A 77 8.13 1.13 2.96
C PHE A 77 7.49 1.37 4.33
N ALA A 78 7.27 0.28 5.07
CA ALA A 78 6.89 0.35 6.48
C ALA A 78 8.10 0.80 7.30
N SER A 79 7.91 1.81 8.14
CA SER A 79 8.90 2.26 9.11
C SER A 79 9.13 1.20 10.17
N TYR A 80 10.31 1.23 10.79
CA TYR A 80 10.58 0.44 11.99
C TYR A 80 9.71 0.88 13.19
N TYR A 81 9.34 2.16 13.23
CA TYR A 81 8.45 2.69 14.26
C TYR A 81 7.00 2.25 13.99
N ALA A 82 6.34 1.78 15.05
CA ALA A 82 5.00 1.20 14.97
C ALA A 82 4.01 2.12 14.21
N ASN A 83 3.19 1.48 13.38
CA ASN A 83 2.11 2.06 12.57
C ASN A 83 2.52 3.08 11.51
N ALA A 84 3.82 3.37 11.35
CA ALA A 84 4.28 4.39 10.42
C ALA A 84 4.69 3.82 9.05
N THR A 85 4.20 4.42 7.96
CA THR A 85 4.54 4.02 6.58
C THR A 85 4.86 5.24 5.73
N TYR A 86 5.97 5.21 5.00
CA TYR A 86 6.31 6.25 4.03
C TYR A 86 5.74 5.90 2.66
N LEU A 87 5.04 6.84 2.02
CA LEU A 87 4.62 6.74 0.62
C LEU A 87 5.35 7.78 -0.22
N PHE A 88 5.76 7.41 -1.44
CA PHE A 88 6.50 8.27 -2.35
C PHE A 88 5.85 8.31 -3.74
N LYS A 89 5.86 9.49 -4.33
CA LYS A 89 5.40 9.74 -5.69
C LYS A 89 6.03 11.01 -6.23
N GLU A 90 6.64 10.95 -7.40
CA GLU A 90 7.40 12.03 -8.00
C GLU A 90 8.47 12.54 -7.00
N LYS A 91 8.41 13.82 -6.64
CA LYS A 91 9.27 14.44 -5.61
C LYS A 91 8.58 14.55 -4.26
N SER A 92 7.40 13.97 -4.08
CA SER A 92 6.62 14.10 -2.85
C SER A 92 6.69 12.83 -2.01
N TYR A 93 6.64 13.01 -0.69
CA TYR A 93 6.38 11.94 0.26
C TYR A 93 5.34 12.33 1.31
N VAL A 94 4.71 11.33 1.91
CA VAL A 94 3.94 11.45 3.15
C VAL A 94 4.39 10.40 4.15
N LEU A 95 4.23 10.69 5.44
CA LEU A 95 4.30 9.70 6.50
C LEU A 95 2.89 9.43 7.01
N LEU A 96 2.41 8.20 6.85
CA LEU A 96 1.12 7.75 7.34
C LEU A 96 1.27 7.07 8.70
N ASP A 97 0.32 7.33 9.59
CA ASP A 97 -0.04 6.40 10.66
C ASP A 97 -1.19 5.54 10.12
N PHE A 98 -1.03 4.22 10.15
CA PHE A 98 -2.07 3.29 9.78
C PHE A 98 -2.27 2.24 10.86
N GLU A 99 -3.49 2.18 11.41
CA GLU A 99 -3.93 1.13 12.34
C GLU A 99 -4.84 0.14 11.58
N PRO A 100 -4.34 -1.06 11.25
CA PRO A 100 -5.08 -2.04 10.45
C PRO A 100 -6.36 -2.52 11.12
N LYS A 101 -6.37 -2.62 12.46
CA LYS A 101 -7.53 -3.16 13.20
C LYS A 101 -8.76 -2.27 13.12
N THR A 102 -8.55 -0.96 13.01
CA THR A 102 -9.61 0.04 12.92
C THR A 102 -9.77 0.56 11.49
N GLU A 103 -8.96 0.06 10.54
CA GLU A 103 -8.86 0.56 9.16
C GLU A 103 -8.69 2.09 9.11
N SER A 104 -8.10 2.68 10.15
CA SER A 104 -7.95 4.13 10.28
C SER A 104 -6.56 4.55 9.87
N SER A 105 -6.49 5.54 8.98
CA SER A 105 -5.25 6.12 8.49
C SER A 105 -5.27 7.64 8.65
N PHE A 106 -4.16 8.24 9.09
CA PHE A 106 -3.97 9.68 9.04
C PHE A 106 -2.56 10.06 8.63
N ILE A 107 -2.42 11.25 8.05
CA ILE A 107 -1.12 11.78 7.63
C ILE A 107 -0.44 12.43 8.85
N ILE A 108 0.70 11.88 9.28
CA ILE A 108 1.55 12.44 10.34
C ILE A 108 2.37 13.61 9.78
N VAL A 109 3.01 13.38 8.63
CA VAL A 109 3.78 14.40 7.89
C VAL A 109 3.06 14.66 6.59
N GLY A 110 2.56 15.89 6.44
CA GLY A 110 1.90 16.38 5.23
C GLY A 110 2.73 16.16 3.97
N VAL A 111 2.10 16.30 2.81
CA VAL A 111 2.78 16.18 1.51
C VAL A 111 3.99 17.10 1.49
N SER A 112 5.18 16.50 1.47
CA SER A 112 6.47 17.18 1.63
C SER A 112 7.42 16.78 0.50
N GLU A 113 8.35 17.67 0.13
CA GLU A 113 9.31 17.39 -0.95
C GLU A 113 10.47 16.53 -0.45
N ILE A 114 10.90 15.59 -1.29
CA ILE A 114 12.11 14.79 -1.11
C ILE A 114 13.30 15.65 -1.51
N THR A 115 14.09 16.10 -0.54
CA THR A 115 15.29 16.90 -0.80
C THR A 115 16.52 16.01 -0.95
N ARG A 116 17.41 16.36 -1.89
CA ARG A 116 18.80 15.88 -1.87
C ARG A 116 19.57 16.85 -0.98
N ASN A 117 19.95 16.39 0.21
CA ASN A 117 20.88 17.12 1.07
C ASN A 117 22.32 16.90 0.61
#